data_AF-A0A4Q3ENH9-F1
#
_entry.id   AF-A0A4Q3ENH9-F1
#
_cell.length_a   1.000
_cell.length_b   1.000
_cell.length_c   1.000
_cell.angle_alpha   90.00
_cell.angle_beta   90.00
_cell.angle_gamma   90.00
#
_symmetry.space_group_name_H-M   'P 1'
#
loop_
_entity.id
_entity.type
_entity.pdbx_description
1 polymer ?
#
loop_
_entity_poly.entity_id
_entity_poly.type
_entity_poly.pdbx_seq_one_letter_code
_entity_poly.pdbx_strand_id
1 'polypeptide(L)'
;IIRNRLKIKSAITNAMLFLSIQKQYGSFYNYLYSFLPDGKPLTSSKRLENGPIITTKISDAISKDLKKRGFKFFGSVICYAYMQAVGMVNDHISGCAFR
;
A
#
# COMPACT_ATOMS: atom_id res chain seq x y z
N ILE A 1 3.87 -21.93 2.11
CA ILE A 1 3.47 -20.71 2.86
C ILE A 1 4.41 -20.47 4.05
N ILE A 2 4.51 -19.24 4.57
CA ILE A 2 5.20 -18.98 5.84
C ILE A 2 4.33 -19.54 6.98
N ARG A 3 4.86 -20.51 7.75
CA ARG A 3 4.16 -21.22 8.82
C ARG A 3 4.03 -20.39 10.11
N ASN A 4 3.43 -19.21 10.01
CA ASN A 4 3.12 -18.33 11.15
C ASN A 4 1.61 -18.24 11.32
N ARG A 5 1.10 -18.73 12.46
CA ARG A 5 -0.35 -18.82 12.74
C ARG A 5 -1.06 -17.47 12.64
N LEU A 6 -0.43 -16.38 13.10
CA LEU A 6 -1.02 -15.05 13.06
C LEU A 6 -1.09 -14.49 11.63
N LYS A 7 -0.04 -14.69 10.82
CA LYS A 7 -0.05 -14.29 9.40
C LYS A 7 -1.11 -15.06 8.60
N ILE A 8 -1.24 -16.37 8.83
CA ILE A 8 -2.26 -17.18 8.16
C ILE A 8 -3.67 -16.70 8.52
N LYS A 9 -3.97 -16.51 9.81
CA LYS A 9 -5.27 -15.97 10.24
C LYS A 9 -5.53 -14.58 9.68
N SER A 10 -4.52 -13.71 9.63
CA SER A 10 -4.67 -12.37 9.07
C SER A 10 -5.04 -12.36 7.60
N ALA A 11 -4.56 -13.31 6.80
CA ALA A 11 -4.93 -13.39 5.38
C ALA A 11 -6.45 -13.61 5.22
N ILE A 12 -7.04 -14.49 6.04
CA ILE A 12 -8.48 -14.75 6.05
C ILE A 12 -9.26 -13.51 6.50
N THR A 13 -8.86 -12.89 7.62
CA THR A 13 -9.52 -11.67 8.12
C THR A 13 -9.42 -10.51 7.15
N ASN A 14 -8.24 -10.27 6.57
CA ASN A 14 -8.03 -9.21 5.59
C ASN A 14 -8.85 -9.43 4.32
N ALA A 15 -9.02 -10.68 3.86
CA ALA A 15 -9.87 -10.99 2.70
C ALA A 15 -11.34 -10.64 2.93
N MET A 16 -11.90 -10.94 4.11
CA MET A 16 -13.26 -10.56 4.46
C MET A 16 -13.43 -9.03 4.49
N LEU A 17 -12.47 -8.31 5.08
CA LEU A 17 -12.48 -6.85 5.14
C LEU A 17 -12.30 -6.20 3.76
N PHE A 18 -11.50 -6.81 2.89
CA PHE A 18 -11.34 -6.39 1.49
C PHE A 18 -12.67 -6.43 0.73
N LEU A 19 -13.45 -7.51 0.87
CA LEU A 19 -14.78 -7.62 0.26
C LEU A 19 -15.73 -6.53 0.79
N SER A 20 -15.66 -6.21 2.09
CA SER A 20 -16.44 -5.11 2.67
C SER A 20 -16.06 -3.74 2.10
N ILE A 21 -14.77 -3.49 1.87
CA ILE A 21 -14.30 -2.26 1.21
C ILE A 21 -14.79 -2.22 -0.23
N GLN A 22 -14.72 -3.32 -0.98
CA GLN A 22 -15.23 -3.35 -2.35
C GLN A 22 -16.73 -3.04 -2.42
N LYS A 23 -17.54 -3.53 -1.47
CA LYS A 23 -18.97 -3.17 -1.38
C LYS A 23 -19.18 -1.67 -1.15
N GLN A 24 -18.33 -1.02 -0.36
CA GLN A 24 -18.47 0.40 -0.02
C GLN A 24 -17.94 1.34 -1.12
N TYR A 25 -16.82 0.99 -1.77
CA TYR A 25 -16.10 1.87 -2.71
C TYR A 25 -16.20 1.40 -4.17
N GLY A 26 -16.97 0.34 -4.44
CA GLY A 26 -17.05 -0.35 -5.72
C GLY A 26 -15.84 -1.24 -6.01
N SER A 27 -14.63 -0.81 -5.64
CA SER A 27 -13.42 -1.62 -5.75
C SER A 27 -12.37 -1.21 -4.71
N PHE A 28 -11.43 -2.11 -4.43
CA PHE A 28 -10.28 -1.78 -3.58
C PHE A 28 -9.32 -0.81 -4.27
N TYR A 29 -9.25 -0.84 -5.61
CA TYR A 29 -8.51 0.13 -6.41
C TYR A 29 -9.03 1.56 -6.15
N ASN A 30 -10.34 1.78 -6.29
CA ASN A 30 -10.96 3.09 -6.07
C ASN A 30 -10.72 3.58 -4.65
N TYR A 31 -10.83 2.67 -3.67
CA TYR A 31 -10.52 2.98 -2.27
C TYR A 31 -9.07 3.48 -2.11
N LEU A 32 -8.08 2.73 -2.59
CA LEU A 32 -6.67 3.12 -2.48
C LEU A 32 -6.35 4.41 -3.24
N TYR A 33 -6.90 4.58 -4.44
CA TYR A 33 -6.65 5.75 -5.28
C TYR A 33 -7.31 7.02 -4.73
N SER A 34 -8.33 6.91 -3.87
CA SER A 34 -8.91 8.07 -3.17
C SER A 34 -7.93 8.75 -2.19
N PHE A 35 -6.84 8.08 -1.80
CA PHE A 35 -5.78 8.66 -0.97
C PHE A 35 -4.69 9.37 -1.79
N LEU A 36 -4.66 9.16 -3.11
CA LEU A 36 -3.67 9.78 -3.99
C LEU A 36 -4.15 11.17 -4.42
N PRO A 37 -3.24 12.16 -4.50
CA PRO A 37 -3.58 13.44 -5.10
C PRO A 37 -3.99 13.23 -6.56
N ASP A 38 -5.11 13.83 -6.95
CA ASP A 38 -5.70 13.75 -8.30
C ASP A 38 -5.98 12.32 -8.82
N GLY A 39 -5.96 11.31 -7.95
CA GLY A 39 -6.14 9.91 -8.33
C GLY A 39 -5.07 9.41 -9.31
N LYS A 40 -3.86 9.96 -9.26
CA LYS A 40 -2.76 9.60 -10.18
C LYS A 40 -1.60 8.92 -9.44
N PRO A 41 -0.91 7.96 -10.07
CA PRO A 41 0.34 7.42 -9.56
C PRO A 41 1.36 8.51 -9.30
N LEU A 42 2.14 8.34 -8.23
CA LEU A 42 3.22 9.25 -7.87
C LEU A 42 4.50 8.80 -8.56
N THR A 43 5.28 9.74 -9.08
CA THR A 43 6.64 9.46 -9.56
C THR A 43 7.63 10.13 -8.62
N SER A 44 8.51 9.34 -8.00
CA SER A 44 9.65 9.91 -7.30
C SER A 44 10.73 10.25 -8.31
N SER A 45 11.12 11.52 -8.37
CA SER A 45 12.20 11.99 -9.26
C SER A 45 13.57 11.90 -8.60
N LYS A 46 13.65 11.69 -7.29
CA LYS A 46 14.89 11.89 -6.54
C LYS A 46 15.59 10.57 -6.25
N ARG A 47 16.79 10.45 -6.80
CA ARG A 47 17.87 9.65 -6.23
C ARG A 47 18.04 10.15 -4.80
N LEU A 48 17.61 9.38 -3.81
CA LEU A 48 17.76 9.78 -2.42
C LEU A 48 19.23 9.62 -2.07
N GLU A 49 19.95 10.74 -2.03
CA GLU A 49 21.28 10.83 -1.42
C GLU A 49 21.27 10.25 0.02
N ASN A 50 20.09 10.13 0.64
CA ASN A 50 19.85 9.66 2.00
C ASN A 50 19.22 8.24 2.10
N GLY A 51 19.24 7.43 1.02
CA GLY A 51 18.70 6.06 1.02
C GLY A 51 17.18 5.96 0.72
N PRO A 52 16.62 4.75 0.54
CA PRO A 52 15.27 4.56 0.01
C PRO A 52 14.19 5.10 0.95
N ILE A 53 13.14 5.72 0.38
CA ILE A 53 11.93 6.05 1.13
C ILE A 53 11.26 4.72 1.52
N ILE A 54 10.91 4.59 2.79
CA ILE A 54 10.24 3.40 3.33
C ILE A 54 8.81 3.67 3.80
N THR A 55 8.43 4.94 3.93
CA THR A 55 7.07 5.40 4.31
C THR A 55 6.80 6.78 3.75
N THR A 56 5.52 7.12 3.57
CA THR A 56 5.06 8.47 3.22
C THR A 56 3.81 8.81 4.02
N LYS A 57 3.41 10.09 4.02
CA LYS A 57 2.13 10.54 4.62
C LYS A 57 0.92 9.76 4.06
N ILE A 58 0.99 9.34 2.80
CA ILE A 58 -0.08 8.58 2.13
C ILE A 58 -0.08 7.13 2.65
N SER A 59 1.08 6.47 2.74
CA SER A 59 1.14 5.11 3.31
C SER A 59 0.74 5.08 4.78
N ASP A 60 1.05 6.13 5.53
CA ASP A 60 0.60 6.31 6.92
C ASP A 60 -0.93 6.43 7.00
N ALA A 61 -1.53 7.24 6.12
CA ALA A 61 -2.97 7.45 6.07
C ALA A 61 -3.72 6.15 5.71
N ILE A 62 -3.28 5.45 4.66
CA ILE A 62 -3.87 4.17 4.23
C ILE A 62 -3.72 3.13 5.34
N SER A 63 -2.51 2.97 5.90
CA SER A 63 -2.27 2.00 6.97
C SER A 63 -3.11 2.28 8.21
N LYS A 64 -3.26 3.56 8.59
CA LYS A 64 -4.09 3.98 9.73
C LYS A 64 -5.57 3.66 9.48
N ASP A 65 -6.08 3.93 8.28
CA ASP A 65 -7.48 3.65 7.93
C ASP A 65 -7.76 2.13 7.89
N LEU A 66 -6.91 1.36 7.21
CA LEU A 66 -7.01 -0.10 7.16
C LEU A 66 -6.89 -0.73 8.57
N LYS A 67 -6.00 -0.22 9.42
CA LYS A 67 -5.89 -0.66 10.81
C LYS A 67 -7.18 -0.38 11.59
N LYS A 68 -7.80 0.79 11.41
CA LYS A 68 -9.12 1.10 12.02
C LYS A 68 -10.21 0.13 11.56
N ARG A 69 -10.17 -0.29 10.29
CA ARG A 69 -11.09 -1.30 9.73
C ARG A 69 -10.79 -2.72 10.18
N GLY A 70 -9.68 -2.94 10.88
CA GLY A 70 -9.32 -4.24 11.46
C GLY A 70 -8.28 -5.04 10.66
N PHE A 71 -7.72 -4.49 9.57
CA PHE A 71 -6.64 -5.15 8.85
C PHE A 71 -5.45 -5.42 9.79
N LYS A 72 -4.80 -6.56 9.57
CA LYS A 72 -3.62 -7.00 10.32
C LYS A 72 -2.42 -7.15 9.39
N PHE A 73 -1.22 -7.00 9.94
CA PHE A 73 0.06 -7.09 9.20
C PHE A 73 0.18 -6.14 8.00
N PHE A 74 -0.42 -4.95 8.09
CA PHE A 74 -0.37 -3.94 7.03
C PHE A 74 0.00 -2.55 7.60
N GLY A 75 1.18 -2.48 8.24
CA GLY A 75 1.76 -1.24 8.76
C GLY A 75 2.26 -0.31 7.64
N SER A 76 2.58 0.95 7.95
CA SER A 76 2.94 1.96 6.93
C SER A 76 4.09 1.52 6.02
N VAL A 77 5.14 0.88 6.55
CA VAL A 77 6.25 0.35 5.73
C VAL A 77 5.76 -0.70 4.73
N ILE A 78 4.90 -1.63 5.18
CA ILE A 78 4.32 -2.66 4.32
C ILE A 78 3.37 -2.03 3.30
N CYS A 79 2.61 -1.02 3.71
CA CYS A 79 1.72 -0.27 2.84
C CYS A 79 2.51 0.47 1.74
N TYR A 80 3.62 1.10 2.07
CA TYR A 80 4.46 1.78 1.10
C TYR A 80 5.09 0.79 0.11
N ALA A 81 5.62 -0.32 0.61
CA ALA A 81 6.12 -1.40 -0.23
C ALA A 81 5.05 -1.96 -1.18
N TYR A 82 3.80 -2.11 -0.70
CA TYR A 82 2.67 -2.48 -1.54
C TYR A 82 2.37 -1.42 -2.61
N MET A 83 2.34 -0.14 -2.25
CA MET A 83 2.10 0.97 -3.18
C MET A 83 3.15 1.00 -4.31
N GLN A 84 4.42 0.76 -3.98
CA GLN A 84 5.49 0.60 -4.97
C GLN A 84 5.22 -0.60 -5.88
N ALA A 85 4.92 -1.77 -5.29
CA ALA A 85 4.72 -3.02 -6.03
C ALA A 85 3.53 -3.00 -6.98
N VAL A 86 2.47 -2.23 -6.67
CA VAL A 86 1.25 -2.13 -7.50
C VAL A 86 1.23 -0.89 -8.40
N GLY A 87 2.34 -0.14 -8.47
CA GLY A 87 2.47 1.02 -9.35
C GLY A 87 1.69 2.26 -8.91
N MET A 88 1.25 2.34 -7.65
CA MET A 88 0.76 3.61 -7.07
C MET A 88 1.91 4.61 -6.88
N VAL A 89 3.13 4.09 -6.69
CA VAL A 89 4.35 4.88 -6.63
C VAL A 89 5.37 4.25 -7.57
N ASN A 90 5.94 5.05 -8.46
CA ASN A 90 7.09 4.68 -9.26
C ASN A 90 8.36 5.23 -8.61
N ASP A 91 9.04 4.33 -7.89
CA ASP A 91 10.30 4.57 -7.18
C ASP A 91 11.50 3.92 -7.88
N HIS A 92 11.37 3.55 -9.17
CA HIS A 92 12.50 3.03 -9.92
C HIS A 92 13.64 4.06 -9.94
N ILE A 93 14.86 3.58 -9.67
CA ILE A 93 16.06 4.42 -9.66
C ILE A 93 16.33 5.01 -11.05
N SER A 94 16.96 6.19 -11.10
CA SER A 94 17.42 6.78 -12.36
C SER A 94 18.37 5.83 -13.09
N GLY A 95 18.07 5.54 -14.35
CA GLY A 95 18.81 4.57 -15.17
C GLY A 95 18.28 3.13 -15.12
N CYS A 96 17.22 2.85 -14.34
CA CYS A 96 16.51 1.57 -14.45
C CYS A 96 15.77 1.47 -15.79
N ALA A 97 15.96 0.36 -16.52
CA ALA A 97 15.29 0.11 -17.80
C ALA A 97 13.76 -0.10 -17.68
N PHE A 98 13.25 -0.26 -16.46
CA PHE A 98 11.84 -0.51 -16.16
C PHE A 98 11.16 0.67 -15.44
N ARG A 99 11.77 1.86 -15.47
CA ARG A 99 11.19 3.07 -14.89
C ARG A 99 9.99 3.56 -15.70
#